data_AF-A0A1S3GW20-F1
#
_entry.id   AF-A0A1S3GW20-F1
#
_cell.length_a   1.000
_cell.length_b   1.000
_cell.length_c   1.000
_cell.angle_alpha   90.00
_cell.angle_beta   90.00
_cell.angle_gamma   90.00
#
_symmetry.space_group_name_H-M   'P 1'
#
loop_
_entity.id
_entity.type
_entity.pdbx_description
1 polymer ?
#
loop_
_entity_poly.entity_id
_entity_poly.type
_entity_poly.pdbx_seq_one_letter_code
_entity_poly.pdbx_strand_id
1 'polypeptide(L)'
;MNIVLSRDSQVRIMESTVANAEKHFGQFCSLLASYTRKTARLRDTADQLVKQLIDFANTESPALRATVRGLAEDLAKLQDYRQAEVERLEAKVVSPLQQYGARIKQTRAEIKKCKRVQNNEIKQLQKLEKLRQRSPSDRQMICQ
;
A
#
# COMPACT_ATOMS: atom_id res chain seq x y z
N MET A 1 -16.97 -34.77 -2.80
CA MET A 1 -16.95 -33.82 -3.93
C MET A 1 -17.28 -32.38 -3.49
N ASN A 2 -18.35 -32.12 -2.73
CA ASN A 2 -18.75 -30.76 -2.29
C ASN A 2 -17.70 -29.98 -1.46
N ILE A 3 -16.96 -30.64 -0.56
CA ILE A 3 -15.95 -29.99 0.29
C ILE A 3 -14.76 -29.46 -0.54
N VAL A 4 -14.36 -30.20 -1.58
CA VAL A 4 -13.25 -29.82 -2.47
C VAL A 4 -13.63 -28.60 -3.31
N LEU A 5 -14.84 -28.59 -3.88
CA LEU A 5 -15.38 -27.46 -4.66
C LEU A 5 -15.55 -26.19 -3.79
N SER A 6 -15.99 -26.35 -2.54
CA SER A 6 -16.12 -25.24 -1.58
C SER A 6 -14.78 -24.63 -1.18
N ARG A 7 -13.73 -25.44 -0.97
CA ARG A 7 -12.37 -24.93 -0.72
C ARG A 7 -11.79 -24.21 -1.95
N ASP A 8 -12.08 -24.71 -3.14
CA ASP A 8 -11.62 -24.12 -4.40
C ASP A 8 -12.18 -22.72 -4.66
N SER A 9 -13.44 -22.48 -4.31
CA SER A 9 -14.05 -21.15 -4.41
C SER A 9 -13.47 -20.18 -3.38
N GLN A 10 -13.24 -20.64 -2.14
CA GLN A 10 -12.61 -19.84 -1.09
C GLN A 10 -11.22 -19.36 -1.47
N VAL A 11 -10.38 -20.24 -2.03
CA VAL A 11 -9.02 -19.87 -2.47
C VAL A 11 -9.05 -18.82 -3.59
N ARG A 12 -9.98 -18.94 -4.55
CA ARG A 12 -10.14 -17.93 -5.61
C ARG A 12 -10.59 -16.57 -5.07
N ILE A 13 -11.48 -16.56 -4.09
CA ILE A 13 -11.90 -15.33 -3.41
C ILE A 13 -10.69 -14.68 -2.74
N MET A 14 -9.90 -15.43 -1.97
CA MET A 14 -8.69 -14.92 -1.31
C MET A 14 -7.68 -14.34 -2.31
N GLU A 15 -7.45 -15.00 -3.45
CA GLU A 15 -6.58 -14.48 -4.51
C GLU A 15 -7.07 -13.17 -5.09
N SER A 16 -8.36 -13.09 -5.39
CA SER A 16 -8.98 -11.87 -5.92
C SER A 16 -8.87 -10.73 -4.91
N THR A 17 -9.14 -10.99 -3.62
CA THR A 17 -8.98 -10.01 -2.55
C THR A 17 -7.55 -9.49 -2.45
N VAL A 18 -6.55 -10.38 -2.45
CA VAL A 18 -5.13 -9.98 -2.36
C VAL A 18 -4.69 -9.22 -3.61
N ALA A 19 -5.08 -9.65 -4.81
CA ALA A 19 -4.77 -8.95 -6.05
C ALA A 19 -5.41 -7.55 -6.09
N ASN A 20 -6.64 -7.44 -5.61
CA ASN A 20 -7.34 -6.17 -5.52
C ASN A 20 -6.67 -5.22 -4.52
N ALA A 21 -6.25 -5.74 -3.37
CA ALA A 21 -5.49 -4.98 -2.38
C ALA A 21 -4.15 -4.51 -2.94
N GLU A 22 -3.38 -5.40 -3.59
CA GLU A 22 -2.10 -5.08 -4.23
C GLU A 22 -2.24 -3.91 -5.23
N LYS A 23 -3.25 -3.97 -6.09
CA LYS A 23 -3.54 -2.92 -7.07
C LYS A 23 -3.83 -1.57 -6.41
N HIS A 24 -4.80 -1.53 -5.50
CA HIS A 24 -5.27 -0.27 -4.94
C HIS A 24 -4.26 0.34 -3.97
N PHE A 25 -3.60 -0.46 -3.12
CA PHE A 25 -2.56 0.04 -2.22
C PHE A 25 -1.38 0.58 -3.01
N GLY A 26 -0.98 -0.06 -4.12
CA GLY A 26 0.05 0.48 -5.01
C GLY A 26 -0.33 1.83 -5.62
N GLN A 27 -1.57 1.98 -6.06
CA GLN A 27 -2.11 3.25 -6.59
C GLN A 27 -2.15 4.34 -5.51
N PHE A 28 -2.65 4.02 -4.31
CA PHE A 28 -2.73 4.95 -3.19
C PHE A 28 -1.35 5.40 -2.74
N CYS A 29 -0.38 4.49 -2.57
CA CYS A 29 1.01 4.84 -2.26
C CYS A 29 1.59 5.80 -3.30
N SER A 30 1.39 5.53 -4.58
CA SER A 30 1.92 6.35 -5.68
C SER A 30 1.31 7.76 -5.66
N LEU A 31 -0.02 7.85 -5.45
CA LEU A 31 -0.73 9.12 -5.40
C LEU A 31 -0.33 9.94 -4.18
N LEU A 32 -0.27 9.34 -2.99
CA LEU A 32 0.12 10.01 -1.75
C LEU A 32 1.57 10.47 -1.76
N ALA A 33 2.49 9.67 -2.30
CA ALA A 33 3.88 10.09 -2.48
C ALA A 33 3.99 11.26 -3.47
N SER A 34 3.19 11.25 -4.56
CA SER A 34 3.11 12.37 -5.50
C SER A 34 2.57 13.63 -4.84
N TYR A 35 1.50 13.52 -4.06
CA TYR A 35 0.92 14.62 -3.30
C TYR A 35 1.92 15.21 -2.32
N THR A 36 2.58 14.38 -1.50
CA THR A 36 3.59 14.81 -0.52
C THR A 36 4.74 15.57 -1.19
N ARG A 37 5.26 15.06 -2.33
CA ARG A 37 6.27 15.77 -3.12
C ARG A 37 5.79 17.11 -3.68
N LYS A 38 4.53 17.19 -4.14
CA LYS A 38 3.95 18.47 -4.61
C LYS A 38 3.81 19.47 -3.47
N THR A 39 3.43 19.03 -2.28
CA THR A 39 3.37 19.88 -1.08
C THR A 39 4.74 20.43 -0.71
N ALA A 40 5.78 19.59 -0.75
CA ALA A 40 7.18 20.02 -0.55
C ALA A 40 7.65 21.02 -1.61
N ARG A 41 7.32 20.80 -2.89
CA ARG A 41 7.68 21.76 -3.96
C ARG A 41 7.01 23.12 -3.77
N LEU A 42 5.76 23.14 -3.29
CA LEU A 42 5.08 24.40 -2.99
C LEU A 42 5.78 25.18 -1.87
N ARG A 43 6.32 24.47 -0.86
CA ARG A 43 7.20 25.07 0.16
C ARG A 43 8.45 25.66 -0.48
N ASP A 44 9.15 24.89 -1.31
CA ASP A 44 10.39 25.34 -1.96
C ASP A 44 10.17 26.62 -2.81
N THR A 45 9.06 26.70 -3.55
CA THR A 45 8.71 27.91 -4.31
C THR A 45 8.45 29.10 -3.40
N ALA A 46 7.77 28.90 -2.26
CA ALA A 46 7.51 29.97 -1.32
C ALA A 46 8.79 30.42 -0.59
N ASP A 47 9.70 29.51 -0.26
CA ASP A 47 11.01 29.86 0.32
C ASP A 47 11.85 30.71 -0.64
N GLN A 48 11.78 30.42 -1.95
CA GLN A 48 12.40 31.26 -2.98
C GLN A 48 11.79 32.67 -3.01
N LEU A 49 10.46 32.77 -2.88
CA LEU A 49 9.78 34.06 -2.80
C LEU A 49 10.17 34.83 -1.54
N VAL A 50 10.24 34.17 -0.37
CA VAL A 50 10.72 34.77 0.89
C VAL A 50 12.11 35.38 0.68
N LYS A 51 13.02 34.64 0.03
CA LYS A 51 14.36 35.14 -0.28
C LYS A 51 14.30 36.40 -1.17
N GLN A 52 13.52 36.38 -2.25
CA GLN A 52 13.37 37.54 -3.14
C GLN A 52 12.78 38.76 -2.42
N LEU A 53 11.81 38.55 -1.53
CA LEU A 53 11.24 39.62 -0.71
C LEU A 53 12.29 40.25 0.22
N ILE A 54 13.13 39.43 0.84
CA ILE A 54 14.22 39.91 1.70
C ILE A 54 15.26 40.68 0.88
N ASP A 55 15.64 40.16 -0.30
CA ASP A 55 16.59 40.80 -1.20
C ASP A 55 16.06 42.17 -1.67
N PHE A 56 14.78 42.24 -2.07
CA PHE A 56 14.11 43.50 -2.42
C PHE A 56 14.05 44.45 -1.23
N ALA A 57 13.65 43.99 -0.04
CA ALA A 57 13.58 44.86 1.15
C ALA A 57 14.92 45.56 1.44
N ASN A 58 16.05 44.91 1.14
CA ASN A 58 17.37 45.49 1.37
C ASN A 58 17.69 46.69 0.46
N THR A 59 17.03 46.83 -0.69
CA THR A 59 17.21 47.97 -1.61
C THR A 59 16.32 49.16 -1.24
N GLU A 60 15.33 48.97 -0.38
CA GLU A 60 14.28 49.96 -0.11
C GLU A 60 14.58 50.86 1.08
N SER A 61 13.79 51.94 1.20
CA SER A 61 13.80 52.85 2.35
C SER A 61 13.55 52.10 3.68
N PRO A 62 14.02 52.60 4.84
CA PRO A 62 13.87 51.91 6.11
C PRO A 62 12.43 51.50 6.46
N ALA A 63 11.46 52.37 6.16
CA ALA A 63 10.04 52.08 6.39
C ALA A 63 9.54 50.93 5.53
N LEU A 64 9.78 50.98 4.22
CA LEU A 64 9.34 49.92 3.29
C LEU A 64 10.09 48.61 3.56
N ARG A 65 11.40 48.67 3.82
CA ARG A 65 12.21 47.52 4.22
C ARG A 65 11.62 46.77 5.41
N ALA A 66 11.23 47.49 6.47
CA ALA A 66 10.64 46.88 7.65
C ALA A 66 9.32 46.15 7.31
N THR A 67 8.44 46.79 6.52
CA THR A 67 7.17 46.18 6.11
C THR A 67 7.34 44.94 5.24
N VAL A 68 8.25 44.97 4.25
CA VAL A 68 8.50 43.83 3.36
C VAL A 68 9.18 42.69 4.10
N ARG A 69 10.08 42.98 5.05
CA ARG A 69 10.66 41.94 5.92
C ARG A 69 9.61 41.28 6.79
N GLY A 70 8.69 42.05 7.38
CA GLY A 70 7.55 41.48 8.11
C GLY A 70 6.70 40.54 7.26
N LEU A 71 6.38 40.94 6.02
CA LEU A 71 5.69 40.09 5.05
C LEU A 71 6.45 38.79 4.76
N ALA A 72 7.77 38.88 4.53
CA ALA A 72 8.61 37.72 4.26
C ALA A 72 8.68 36.77 5.46
N GLU A 73 8.78 37.31 6.68
CA GLU A 73 8.79 36.53 7.92
C GLU A 73 7.46 35.79 8.14
N ASP A 74 6.33 36.44 7.89
CA ASP A 74 5.02 35.78 8.02
C ASP A 74 4.83 34.68 6.95
N LEU A 75 5.31 34.91 5.72
CA LEU A 75 5.30 33.87 4.68
C LEU A 75 6.24 32.69 5.03
N ALA A 76 7.39 32.96 5.65
CA ALA A 76 8.32 31.93 6.12
C ALA A 76 7.69 31.03 7.19
N LYS A 77 6.97 31.61 8.17
CA LYS A 77 6.22 30.82 9.18
C LYS A 77 5.18 29.91 8.54
N LEU A 78 4.51 30.36 7.46
CA LEU A 78 3.61 29.49 6.70
C LEU A 78 4.33 28.30 6.07
N GLN A 79 5.59 28.46 5.67
CA GLN A 79 6.40 27.37 5.12
C GLN A 79 6.89 26.40 6.19
N ASP A 80 7.16 26.87 7.42
CA ASP A 80 7.44 25.97 8.55
C ASP A 80 6.26 25.04 8.85
N TYR A 81 5.03 25.55 8.82
CA TYR A 81 3.83 24.70 8.94
C TYR A 81 3.72 23.70 7.78
N ARG A 82 4.05 24.14 6.56
CA ARG A 82 4.04 23.27 5.38
C ARG A 82 5.12 22.19 5.47
N GLN A 83 6.28 22.48 6.06
CA GLN A 83 7.31 21.50 6.32
C GLN A 83 6.83 20.45 7.31
N ALA A 84 6.20 20.87 8.42
CA ALA A 84 5.59 19.96 9.37
C ALA A 84 4.48 19.10 8.72
N GLU A 85 3.70 19.67 7.80
CA GLU A 85 2.71 18.93 7.01
C GLU A 85 3.38 17.85 6.15
N VAL A 86 4.45 18.17 5.42
CA VAL A 86 5.20 17.22 4.59
C VAL A 86 5.76 16.07 5.42
N GLU A 87 6.42 16.37 6.55
CA GLU A 87 6.97 15.35 7.44
C GLU A 87 5.87 14.44 8.00
N ARG A 88 4.73 15.02 8.36
CA ARG A 88 3.59 14.28 8.89
C ARG A 88 2.90 13.44 7.82
N LEU A 89 2.78 13.92 6.58
CA LEU A 89 2.30 13.13 5.45
C LEU A 89 3.19 11.91 5.23
N GLU A 90 4.51 12.08 5.24
CA GLU A 90 5.44 10.97 5.05
C GLU A 90 5.36 9.97 6.21
N ALA A 91 5.47 10.45 7.45
CA ALA A 91 5.56 9.60 8.63
C ALA A 91 4.24 8.93 9.02
N LYS A 92 3.10 9.61 8.84
CA LYS A 92 1.79 9.15 9.33
C LYS A 92 0.85 8.65 8.25
N VAL A 93 1.14 8.92 6.98
CA VAL A 93 0.25 8.51 5.87
C VAL A 93 0.98 7.59 4.89
N VAL A 94 2.11 8.03 4.34
CA VAL A 94 2.84 7.25 3.31
C VAL A 94 3.51 6.02 3.93
N SER A 95 4.30 6.18 4.99
CA SER A 95 5.07 5.09 5.60
C SER A 95 4.18 3.93 6.11
N PRO A 96 3.06 4.17 6.84
CA PRO A 96 2.17 3.09 7.26
C PRO A 96 1.56 2.32 6.08
N LEU A 97 1.21 3.02 5.00
CA LEU A 97 0.63 2.39 3.81
C LEU A 97 1.66 1.51 3.08
N GLN A 98 2.92 1.94 3.01
CA GLN A 98 4.01 1.16 2.41
C GLN A 98 4.24 -0.19 3.10
N GLN A 99 4.02 -0.28 4.42
CA GLN A 99 4.19 -1.52 5.18
C GLN A 99 3.21 -2.63 4.75
N TYR A 100 2.06 -2.26 4.18
CA TYR A 100 1.13 -3.24 3.63
C TYR A 100 1.70 -3.98 2.41
N GLY A 101 2.66 -3.41 1.69
CA GLY A 101 3.33 -4.08 0.57
C GLY A 101 3.99 -5.40 1.00
N ALA A 102 4.67 -5.40 2.15
CA ALA A 102 5.28 -6.61 2.71
C ALA A 102 4.22 -7.65 3.12
N ARG A 103 3.14 -7.20 3.78
CA ARG A 103 2.02 -8.06 4.20
C ARG A 103 1.33 -8.69 3.00
N ILE A 104 1.01 -7.92 1.97
CA ILE A 104 0.39 -8.41 0.73
C ILE A 104 1.28 -9.47 0.06
N LYS A 105 2.59 -9.21 -0.03
CA LYS A 105 3.56 -10.17 -0.59
C LYS A 105 3.60 -11.47 0.21
N GLN A 106 3.59 -11.39 1.54
CA GLN A 106 3.54 -12.55 2.42
C GLN A 106 2.24 -13.35 2.22
N THR A 107 1.08 -12.70 2.31
CA THR A 107 -0.22 -13.36 2.14
C THR A 107 -0.34 -14.02 0.77
N ARG A 108 0.19 -13.39 -0.29
CA ARG A 108 0.25 -13.98 -1.63
C ARG A 108 1.10 -15.25 -1.67
N ALA A 109 2.21 -15.29 -0.94
CA ALA A 109 3.05 -16.49 -0.84
C ALA A 109 2.34 -17.63 -0.07
N GLU A 110 1.63 -17.29 1.00
CA GLU A 110 0.83 -18.24 1.79
C GLU A 110 -0.31 -18.85 0.96
N ILE A 111 -1.04 -18.04 0.19
CA ILE A 111 -2.08 -18.54 -0.72
C ILE A 111 -1.49 -19.50 -1.76
N LYS A 112 -0.33 -19.18 -2.35
CA LYS A 112 0.38 -20.08 -3.27
C LYS A 112 0.75 -21.41 -2.60
N LYS A 113 1.17 -21.37 -1.33
CA LYS A 113 1.46 -22.59 -0.54
C LYS A 113 0.18 -23.41 -0.32
N CYS A 114 -0.91 -22.77 0.09
CA CYS A 114 -2.21 -23.44 0.27
C CYS A 114 -2.68 -24.13 -1.02
N LYS A 115 -2.57 -23.47 -2.18
CA LYS A 115 -2.88 -24.07 -3.48
C LYS A 115 -2.06 -25.31 -3.79
N ARG A 116 -0.76 -25.30 -3.49
CA ARG A 116 0.11 -26.47 -3.72
C ARG A 116 -0.33 -27.65 -2.88
N VAL A 117 -0.63 -27.42 -1.60
CA VAL A 117 -1.13 -28.47 -0.69
C VAL A 117 -2.47 -29.01 -1.18
N GLN A 118 -3.40 -28.13 -1.52
CA GLN A 118 -4.72 -28.50 -2.04
C GLN A 118 -4.62 -29.34 -3.33
N ASN A 119 -3.79 -28.91 -4.29
CA ASN A 119 -3.59 -29.66 -5.53
C ASN A 119 -3.01 -31.06 -5.28
N ASN A 120 -2.14 -31.21 -4.27
CA ASN A 120 -1.63 -32.51 -3.87
C ASN A 120 -2.72 -33.38 -3.24
N GLU A 121 -3.54 -32.84 -2.34
CA GLU A 121 -4.70 -33.54 -1.76
C GLU A 121 -5.68 -34.01 -2.85
N ILE A 122 -6.03 -33.16 -3.81
CA ILE A 122 -6.91 -33.50 -4.93
C ILE A 122 -6.32 -34.68 -5.73
N LYS A 123 -5.03 -34.65 -6.04
CA LYS A 123 -4.35 -35.75 -6.74
C LYS A 123 -4.40 -37.06 -5.94
N GLN A 124 -4.24 -37.02 -4.62
CA GLN A 124 -4.32 -38.21 -3.77
C GLN A 124 -5.75 -38.76 -3.71
N LEU A 125 -6.76 -37.89 -3.60
CA LEU A 125 -8.17 -38.29 -3.64
C LEU A 125 -8.54 -38.96 -4.98
N GLN A 126 -8.09 -38.40 -6.10
CA GLN A 126 -8.30 -39.00 -7.43
C GLN A 126 -7.63 -40.38 -7.56
N LYS A 127 -6.46 -40.58 -6.96
CA LYS A 127 -5.80 -41.90 -6.92
C LYS A 127 -6.60 -42.90 -6.09
N LEU A 128 -7.08 -42.49 -4.91
CA LEU A 128 -7.94 -43.31 -4.04
C LEU A 128 -9.25 -43.71 -4.73
N GLU A 129 -9.90 -42.78 -5.44
CA GLU A 129 -11.12 -43.09 -6.21
C GLU A 129 -10.85 -44.11 -7.32
N LYS A 130 -9.74 -43.98 -8.06
CA LYS A 130 -9.34 -44.95 -9.09
C LYS A 130 -9.06 -46.35 -8.52
N LEU A 131 -8.41 -46.42 -7.36
CA LEU A 131 -8.19 -47.68 -6.64
C LEU A 131 -9.51 -48.33 -6.21
N ARG A 132 -10.42 -47.53 -5.62
CA ARG A 132 -11.76 -48.00 -5.20
C ARG A 132 -12.64 -48.48 -6.37
N GLN A 133 -12.45 -47.95 -7.58
CA GLN A 133 -13.18 -48.44 -8.76
C GLN A 133 -12.62 -49.75 -9.32
N ARG A 134 -11.33 -50.06 -9.08
CA ARG A 134 -10.71 -51.32 -9.53
C ARG A 134 -10.98 -52.51 -8.60
N SER A 135 -11.34 -52.27 -7.34
CA SER A 135 -11.64 -53.32 -6.34
C SER A 135 -13.02 -53.10 -5.68
N PRO A 136 -14.13 -53.54 -6.29
CA PRO A 136 -15.47 -53.35 -5.73
C PRO A 136 -15.69 -54.15 -4.43
N SER A 137 -15.07 -55.33 -4.30
CA SER A 137 -15.26 -56.27 -3.19
C SER A 137 -14.71 -55.75 -1.85
N ASP A 138 -13.67 -54.91 -1.88
CA ASP A 138 -13.08 -54.31 -0.67
C ASP A 138 -13.97 -53.24 -0.02
N ARG A 139 -15.07 -52.84 -0.67
CA ARG A 139 -16.04 -51.90 -0.07
C ARG A 139 -16.77 -52.49 1.13
N GLN A 140 -16.96 -53.81 1.19
CA GLN A 140 -17.73 -54.45 2.27
C GLN A 140 -16.90 -54.72 3.54
N MET A 141 -15.57 -54.76 3.46
CA MET A 141 -14.72 -55.06 4.63
C MET A 141 -14.52 -53.88 5.59
N ILE A 142 -14.82 -52.64 5.20
CA ILE A 142 -14.59 -51.45 6.05
C ILE A 142 -15.80 -51.14 6.96
N CYS A 143 -16.87 -51.94 6.91
CA CYS A 143 -18.09 -51.76 7.71
C CYS A 143 -18.25 -52.75 8.89
N GLN A 144 -17.19 -53.40 9.36
CA GLN A 144 -17.23 -54.21 10.59
C GLN A 144 -16.51 -53.52 11.75
#